data_AF-A0A061BPR4-F1
#
_entry.id   AF-A0A061BPR4-F1
#
_cell.length_a   1.000
_cell.length_b   1.000
_cell.length_c   1.000
_cell.angle_alpha   90.00
_cell.angle_beta   90.00
_cell.angle_gamma   90.00
#
_symmetry.space_group_name_H-M   'P 1'
#
loop_
_entity.id
_entity.type
_entity.pdbx_description
1 polymer ?
#
loop_
_entity_poly.entity_id
_entity_poly.type
_entity_poly.pdbx_seq_one_letter_code
_entity_poly.pdbx_strand_id
1 'polypeptide(L)'
;MAFLYQVLKDVSEKQPYSVGKEELKKLVSDLKTKLSTGRKGFEVIAQVAERVGGYNGLVKQSNEAVRDKITNLDEQMEQVKKDVKETYPTKDEKDAEPVADKINASQSKVTEIVKKCQQLAKTFKADILTLKDKIKDLGHEANEQINKARDNVEREGQRLGRVQKNEKEQYEEMEKKITSVLLVVKDKLNQEIRSQVNGLISLLNEKVKNILKECRHICRTLENYLLDLDKWMETAKAYIDDVMEKQVGAIKKEIDGESANKNKNKLDESIETLGSQLGDKAQQLAAWNSAAGSVVTQAKQKCTQIGGMVETTRSDDKSKIYGLASDMKDKADKLRQAAKHIKQNIGDRVQGALQQVKSMDEALKKDLYKVKQAVEGQMTGIKEA
;
A
#
# COMPACT_ATOMS: atom_id res chain seq x y z
N MET A 1 -15.41 -28.64 99.04
CA MET A 1 -16.69 -28.80 98.32
C MET A 1 -17.52 -27.53 98.24
N ALA A 2 -17.82 -26.84 99.36
CA ALA A 2 -18.59 -25.59 99.35
C ALA A 2 -18.05 -24.51 98.40
N PHE A 3 -16.73 -24.30 98.39
CA PHE A 3 -16.07 -23.40 97.44
C PHE A 3 -16.34 -23.77 95.97
N LEU A 4 -16.07 -25.02 95.58
CA LEU A 4 -16.27 -25.50 94.20
C LEU A 4 -17.74 -25.41 93.77
N TYR A 5 -18.68 -25.77 94.66
CA TYR A 5 -20.10 -25.61 94.41
C TYR A 5 -20.45 -24.14 94.15
N GLN A 6 -19.99 -23.21 95.01
CA GLN A 6 -20.32 -21.80 94.86
C GLN A 6 -19.74 -21.20 93.57
N VAL A 7 -18.50 -21.55 93.22
CA VAL A 7 -17.85 -21.10 91.97
C VAL A 7 -18.59 -21.64 90.74
N LEU A 8 -18.84 -22.95 90.68
CA LEU A 8 -19.51 -23.56 89.52
C LEU A 8 -20.97 -23.14 89.41
N LYS A 9 -21.65 -22.91 90.54
CA LYS A 9 -22.99 -22.34 90.58
C LYS A 9 -22.99 -20.95 89.96
N ASP A 10 -22.08 -20.08 90.38
CA ASP A 10 -21.98 -18.71 89.86
C ASP A 10 -21.77 -18.69 88.35
N VAL A 11 -20.85 -19.53 87.86
CA VAL A 11 -20.61 -19.71 86.41
C VAL A 11 -21.86 -20.25 85.71
N SER A 12 -22.53 -21.26 86.28
CA SER A 12 -23.72 -21.86 85.65
C SER A 12 -24.90 -20.88 85.52
N GLU A 13 -25.06 -19.97 86.48
CA GLU A 13 -26.17 -19.02 86.55
C GLU A 13 -25.88 -17.75 85.74
N LYS A 14 -24.65 -17.23 85.84
CA LYS A 14 -24.26 -15.94 85.24
C LYS A 14 -23.65 -16.05 83.86
N GLN A 15 -23.28 -17.24 83.39
CA GLN A 15 -22.73 -17.38 82.04
C GLN A 15 -23.77 -16.94 80.99
N PRO A 16 -23.37 -16.07 80.04
CA PRO A 16 -24.25 -15.58 78.99
C PRO A 16 -24.47 -16.60 77.87
N TYR A 17 -23.66 -17.65 77.80
CA TYR A 17 -23.68 -18.67 76.75
C TYR A 17 -24.45 -19.94 77.13
N SER A 18 -24.98 -20.63 76.12
CA SER A 18 -25.84 -21.82 76.25
C SER A 18 -25.07 -23.14 76.19
N VAL A 19 -23.92 -23.15 75.50
CA VAL A 19 -23.06 -24.35 75.34
C VAL A 19 -22.62 -24.89 76.70
N GLY A 20 -22.86 -26.18 76.92
CA GLY A 20 -22.47 -26.89 78.15
C GLY A 20 -23.15 -26.38 79.44
N LYS A 21 -24.09 -25.43 79.35
CA LYS A 21 -24.79 -24.85 80.51
C LYS A 21 -25.62 -25.89 81.27
N GLU A 22 -26.31 -26.77 80.56
CA GLU A 22 -27.09 -27.84 81.18
C GLU A 22 -26.21 -28.90 81.87
N GLU A 23 -25.02 -29.14 81.33
CA GLU A 23 -24.05 -30.08 81.91
C GLU A 23 -23.41 -29.50 83.18
N LEU A 24 -23.09 -28.20 83.18
CA LEU A 24 -22.72 -27.43 84.36
C LEU A 24 -23.82 -27.42 85.44
N LYS A 25 -25.08 -27.18 85.06
CA LYS A 25 -26.22 -27.21 86.01
C LYS A 25 -26.41 -28.58 86.65
N LYS A 26 -26.28 -29.66 85.88
CA LYS A 26 -26.32 -31.04 86.39
C LYS A 26 -25.17 -31.28 87.38
N LEU A 27 -23.95 -30.86 87.05
CA LEU A 27 -22.79 -30.95 87.95
C LEU A 27 -23.01 -30.16 89.26
N VAL A 28 -23.52 -28.94 89.18
CA VAL A 28 -23.83 -28.11 90.36
C VAL A 28 -24.87 -28.78 91.26
N SER A 29 -25.89 -29.41 90.66
CA SER A 29 -26.93 -30.15 91.38
C SER A 29 -26.35 -31.36 92.12
N ASP A 30 -25.48 -32.13 91.46
CA ASP A 30 -24.81 -33.28 92.07
C ASP A 30 -23.88 -32.85 93.22
N LEU A 31 -23.15 -31.75 93.04
CA LEU A 31 -22.27 -31.19 94.07
C LEU A 31 -23.03 -30.73 95.32
N LYS A 32 -24.23 -30.16 95.15
CA LYS A 32 -25.09 -29.72 96.26
C LYS A 32 -25.40 -30.87 97.22
N THR A 33 -25.63 -32.07 96.70
CA THR A 33 -25.94 -33.27 97.51
C THR A 33 -24.76 -33.79 98.32
N LYS A 34 -23.54 -33.29 98.06
CA LYS A 34 -22.27 -33.79 98.62
C LYS A 34 -21.56 -32.77 99.52
N LEU A 35 -22.19 -31.63 99.81
CA LEU A 35 -21.59 -30.51 100.54
C LEU A 35 -21.18 -30.83 101.98
N SER A 36 -21.97 -31.66 102.68
CA SER A 36 -21.81 -31.94 104.13
C SER A 36 -21.58 -33.42 104.44
N THR A 37 -21.05 -34.19 103.49
CA THR A 37 -20.83 -35.64 103.65
C THR A 37 -19.41 -35.99 104.13
N GLY A 38 -18.63 -35.01 104.60
CA GLY A 38 -17.26 -35.21 105.06
C GLY A 38 -16.34 -35.79 103.98
N ARG A 39 -15.53 -36.80 104.33
CA ARG A 39 -14.56 -37.47 103.43
C ARG A 39 -15.19 -37.98 102.14
N LYS A 40 -16.41 -38.56 102.21
CA LYS A 40 -17.16 -39.07 101.04
C LYS A 40 -17.52 -37.98 100.02
N GLY A 41 -17.61 -36.72 100.47
CA GLY A 41 -17.88 -35.59 99.56
C GLY A 41 -16.70 -35.23 98.67
N PHE A 42 -15.47 -35.62 99.06
CA PHE A 42 -14.27 -35.36 98.27
C PHE A 42 -14.04 -36.41 97.17
N GLU A 43 -14.71 -37.56 97.22
CA GLU A 43 -14.62 -38.60 96.17
C GLU A 43 -15.20 -38.13 94.82
N VAL A 44 -16.03 -37.09 94.83
CA VAL A 44 -16.69 -36.51 93.65
C VAL A 44 -15.77 -35.58 92.86
N ILE A 45 -14.60 -35.21 93.39
CA ILE A 45 -13.66 -34.27 92.74
C ILE A 45 -13.22 -34.76 91.36
N ALA A 46 -13.00 -36.07 91.19
CA ALA A 46 -12.68 -36.66 89.90
C ALA A 46 -13.81 -36.43 88.87
N GLN A 47 -15.07 -36.55 89.30
CA GLN A 47 -16.24 -36.29 88.44
C GLN A 47 -16.41 -34.79 88.13
N VAL A 48 -16.06 -33.91 89.07
CA VAL A 48 -16.01 -32.45 88.81
C VAL A 48 -15.01 -32.17 87.70
N ALA A 49 -13.79 -32.71 87.80
CA ALA A 49 -12.75 -32.51 86.81
C ALA A 49 -13.17 -33.04 85.43
N GLU A 50 -13.76 -34.23 85.38
CA GLU A 50 -14.29 -34.84 84.16
C GLU A 50 -15.36 -33.96 83.49
N ARG A 51 -16.39 -33.54 84.23
CA ARG A 51 -17.51 -32.76 83.67
C ARG A 51 -17.14 -31.33 83.31
N VAL A 52 -16.27 -30.68 84.09
CA VAL A 52 -15.69 -29.38 83.70
C VAL A 52 -14.82 -29.55 82.45
N GLY A 53 -14.10 -30.66 82.33
CA GLY A 53 -13.41 -31.05 81.12
C GLY A 53 -14.34 -31.20 79.93
N GLY A 54 -15.48 -31.88 80.09
CA GLY A 54 -16.53 -32.02 79.07
C GLY A 54 -17.11 -30.68 78.63
N TYR A 55 -17.47 -29.81 79.59
CA TYR A 55 -17.92 -28.44 79.32
C TYR A 55 -16.87 -27.65 78.49
N ASN A 56 -15.61 -27.65 78.92
CA ASN A 56 -14.53 -26.96 78.20
C ASN A 56 -14.30 -27.56 76.80
N GLY A 57 -14.48 -28.88 76.64
CA GLY A 57 -14.43 -29.56 75.35
C GLY A 57 -15.51 -29.07 74.38
N LEU A 58 -16.76 -28.92 74.85
CA LEU A 58 -17.87 -28.41 74.03
C LEU A 58 -17.66 -26.95 73.62
N VAL A 59 -17.19 -26.10 74.55
CA VAL A 59 -16.86 -24.70 74.25
C VAL A 59 -15.73 -24.62 73.22
N LYS A 60 -14.68 -25.43 73.40
CA LYS A 60 -13.57 -25.51 72.44
C LYS A 60 -14.06 -25.91 71.04
N GLN A 61 -14.88 -26.95 70.93
CA GLN A 61 -15.43 -27.41 69.66
C GLN A 61 -16.29 -26.35 68.97
N SER A 62 -17.07 -25.57 69.75
CA SER A 62 -17.86 -24.46 69.22
C SER A 62 -16.96 -23.37 68.63
N ASN A 63 -15.90 -22.99 69.37
CA ASN A 63 -14.94 -21.97 68.93
C ASN A 63 -14.16 -22.42 67.69
N GLU A 64 -13.73 -23.70 67.65
CA GLU A 64 -13.04 -24.29 66.50
C GLU A 64 -13.92 -24.26 65.25
N ALA A 65 -15.19 -24.63 65.35
CA ALA A 65 -16.10 -24.61 64.21
C ALA A 65 -16.25 -23.23 63.55
N VAL A 66 -16.26 -22.15 64.35
CA VAL A 66 -16.31 -20.77 63.83
C VAL A 66 -14.94 -20.35 63.29
N ARG A 67 -13.86 -20.66 64.01
CA ARG A 67 -12.49 -20.36 63.60
C ARG A 67 -12.16 -20.98 62.25
N ASP A 68 -12.52 -22.24 62.04
CA ASP A 68 -12.24 -22.98 60.81
C ASP A 68 -12.84 -22.30 59.58
N LYS A 69 -14.07 -21.74 59.70
CA LYS A 69 -14.71 -21.00 58.61
C LYS A 69 -14.00 -19.70 58.28
N ILE A 70 -13.49 -19.01 59.29
CA ILE A 70 -12.72 -17.76 59.10
C ILE A 70 -11.37 -18.07 58.48
N THR A 71 -10.64 -19.05 59.01
CA THR A 71 -9.34 -19.47 58.48
C THR A 71 -9.45 -19.98 57.05
N ASN A 72 -10.51 -20.73 56.73
CA ASN A 72 -10.75 -21.21 55.37
C ASN A 72 -11.01 -20.07 54.36
N LEU A 73 -11.74 -19.02 54.75
CA LEU A 73 -11.89 -17.83 53.90
C LEU A 73 -10.54 -17.13 53.71
N ASP A 74 -9.77 -16.96 54.79
CA ASP A 74 -8.47 -16.29 54.76
C ASP A 74 -7.48 -16.99 53.82
N GLU A 75 -7.37 -18.32 53.93
CA GLU A 75 -6.55 -19.15 53.02
C GLU A 75 -6.98 -19.01 51.56
N GLN A 76 -8.29 -19.04 51.28
CA GLN A 76 -8.80 -18.89 49.92
C GLN A 76 -8.56 -17.48 49.37
N MET A 77 -8.62 -16.46 50.23
CA MET A 77 -8.30 -15.08 49.85
C MET A 77 -6.80 -14.89 49.59
N GLU A 78 -5.92 -15.58 50.32
CA GLU A 78 -4.49 -15.62 49.98
C GLU A 78 -4.23 -16.25 48.61
N GLN A 79 -4.98 -17.30 48.26
CA GLN A 79 -4.89 -17.85 46.91
C GLN A 79 -5.39 -16.86 45.84
N VAL A 80 -6.53 -16.21 46.08
CA VAL A 80 -7.04 -15.16 45.18
C VAL A 80 -6.01 -14.04 45.00
N LYS A 81 -5.31 -13.62 46.05
CA LYS A 81 -4.25 -12.60 45.93
C LYS A 81 -3.12 -13.05 45.01
N LYS A 82 -2.78 -14.34 44.99
CA LYS A 82 -1.79 -14.90 44.05
C LYS A 82 -2.34 -14.91 42.64
N ASP A 83 -3.55 -15.42 42.44
CA ASP A 83 -4.23 -15.47 41.13
C ASP A 83 -4.29 -14.05 40.50
N VAL A 84 -4.59 -13.02 41.32
CA VAL A 84 -4.59 -11.61 40.90
C VAL A 84 -3.21 -11.11 40.49
N LYS A 85 -2.15 -11.48 41.22
CA LYS A 85 -0.77 -11.11 40.87
C LYS A 85 -0.35 -11.70 39.54
N GLU A 86 -0.76 -12.93 39.26
CA GLU A 86 -0.45 -13.65 38.01
C GLU A 86 -1.22 -13.09 36.80
N THR A 87 -2.34 -12.39 37.01
CA THR A 87 -3.05 -11.69 35.91
C THR A 87 -2.37 -10.40 35.45
N TYR A 88 -1.43 -9.83 36.21
CA TYR A 88 -0.73 -8.64 35.75
C TYR A 88 0.27 -9.00 34.65
N PRO A 89 0.28 -8.25 33.53
CA PRO A 89 1.27 -8.48 32.49
C PRO A 89 2.67 -8.23 33.03
N THR A 90 3.56 -9.16 32.71
CA THR A 90 5.01 -9.05 32.96
C THR A 90 5.59 -7.88 32.17
N LYS A 91 6.83 -7.48 32.50
CA LYS A 91 7.50 -6.38 31.79
C LYS A 91 7.64 -6.68 30.29
N ASP A 92 8.06 -7.90 29.95
CA ASP A 92 8.24 -8.32 28.57
C ASP A 92 6.92 -8.36 27.78
N GLU A 93 5.80 -8.64 28.45
CA GLU A 93 4.47 -8.61 27.83
C GLU A 93 3.93 -7.20 27.57
N LYS A 94 4.43 -6.18 28.30
CA LYS A 94 4.04 -4.78 28.07
C LYS A 94 4.73 -4.17 26.86
N ASP A 95 5.95 -4.61 26.58
CA ASP A 95 6.76 -4.11 25.47
C ASP A 95 6.49 -4.89 24.16
N ALA A 96 5.80 -6.03 24.26
CA ALA A 96 5.37 -6.81 23.11
C ALA A 96 4.16 -6.20 22.40
N GLU A 97 4.04 -6.47 21.09
CA GLU A 97 2.89 -6.05 20.32
C GLU A 97 1.61 -6.71 20.89
N PRO A 98 0.52 -5.93 21.10
CA PRO A 98 -0.68 -6.43 21.74
C PRO A 98 -1.33 -7.53 20.90
N VAL A 99 -1.46 -8.72 21.49
CA VAL A 99 -2.13 -9.87 20.87
C VAL A 99 -3.56 -9.96 21.40
N ALA A 100 -4.55 -9.88 20.51
CA ALA A 100 -5.97 -9.89 20.87
C ALA A 100 -6.35 -11.10 21.75
N ASP A 101 -5.85 -12.29 21.43
CA ASP A 101 -6.11 -13.50 22.20
C ASP A 101 -5.60 -13.41 23.64
N LYS A 102 -4.43 -12.78 23.85
CA LYS A 102 -3.88 -12.57 25.19
C LYS A 102 -4.74 -11.60 26.00
N ILE A 103 -5.21 -10.52 25.37
CA ILE A 103 -6.09 -9.54 26.02
C ILE A 103 -7.40 -10.20 26.43
N ASN A 104 -8.03 -10.96 25.53
CA ASN A 104 -9.27 -11.70 25.79
C ASN A 104 -9.10 -12.75 26.89
N ALA A 105 -7.96 -13.46 26.91
CA ALA A 105 -7.63 -14.40 27.97
C ALA A 105 -7.50 -13.71 29.33
N SER A 106 -6.82 -12.57 29.40
CA SER A 106 -6.69 -11.78 30.63
C SER A 106 -8.03 -11.26 31.14
N GLN A 107 -8.90 -10.75 30.24
CA GLN A 107 -10.26 -10.33 30.61
C GLN A 107 -11.09 -11.49 31.19
N SER A 108 -10.97 -12.68 30.59
CA SER A 108 -11.64 -13.89 31.05
C SER A 108 -11.15 -14.29 32.45
N LYS A 109 -9.83 -14.30 32.67
CA LYS A 109 -9.24 -14.57 33.99
C LYS A 109 -9.69 -13.59 35.06
N VAL A 110 -9.67 -12.28 34.79
CA VAL A 110 -10.16 -11.26 35.73
C VAL A 110 -11.64 -11.50 36.07
N THR A 111 -12.45 -11.84 35.07
CA THR A 111 -13.87 -12.15 35.26
C THR A 111 -14.08 -13.38 36.14
N GLU A 112 -13.29 -14.43 35.95
CA GLU A 112 -13.34 -15.64 36.78
C GLU A 112 -12.91 -15.36 38.22
N ILE A 113 -11.85 -14.59 38.43
CA ILE A 113 -11.37 -14.19 39.76
C ILE A 113 -12.44 -13.41 40.51
N VAL A 114 -13.09 -12.42 39.88
CA VAL A 114 -14.18 -11.66 40.52
C VAL A 114 -15.35 -12.57 40.89
N LYS A 115 -15.75 -13.48 40.00
CA LYS A 115 -16.80 -14.48 40.28
C LYS A 115 -16.43 -15.37 41.47
N LYS A 116 -15.17 -15.82 41.55
CA LYS A 116 -14.66 -16.60 42.68
C LYS A 116 -14.80 -15.80 43.97
N CYS A 117 -14.32 -14.55 44.03
CA CYS A 117 -14.48 -13.67 45.20
C CYS A 117 -15.95 -13.50 45.64
N GLN A 118 -16.86 -13.29 44.69
CA GLN A 118 -18.29 -13.19 44.99
C GLN A 118 -18.86 -14.47 45.58
N GLN A 119 -18.44 -15.62 45.05
CA GLN A 119 -18.86 -16.91 45.56
C GLN A 119 -18.30 -17.15 46.97
N LEU A 120 -17.03 -16.81 47.22
CA LEU A 120 -16.43 -16.88 48.55
C LEU A 120 -17.20 -16.04 49.56
N ALA A 121 -17.54 -14.80 49.20
CA ALA A 121 -18.31 -13.92 50.07
C ALA A 121 -19.70 -14.47 50.39
N LYS A 122 -20.39 -15.04 49.40
CA LYS A 122 -21.71 -15.69 49.59
C LYS A 122 -21.60 -16.94 50.47
N THR A 123 -20.62 -17.80 50.22
CA THR A 123 -20.39 -19.02 51.01
C THR A 123 -20.05 -18.67 52.44
N PHE A 124 -19.12 -17.72 52.67
CA PHE A 124 -18.77 -17.28 54.02
C PHE A 124 -19.98 -16.72 54.77
N LYS A 125 -20.80 -15.88 54.12
CA LYS A 125 -22.04 -15.39 54.73
C LYS A 125 -22.97 -16.52 55.14
N ALA A 126 -23.20 -17.49 54.25
CA ALA A 126 -24.06 -18.64 54.52
C ALA A 126 -23.50 -19.48 55.69
N ASP A 127 -22.20 -19.78 55.67
CA ASP A 127 -21.52 -20.54 56.70
C ASP A 127 -21.64 -19.85 58.07
N ILE A 128 -21.37 -18.55 58.16
CA ILE A 128 -21.52 -17.80 59.42
C ILE A 128 -22.97 -17.74 59.88
N LEU A 129 -23.95 -17.64 58.97
CA LEU A 129 -25.37 -17.69 59.33
C LEU A 129 -25.80 -19.05 59.88
N THR A 130 -25.27 -20.15 59.35
CA THR A 130 -25.54 -21.50 59.89
C THR A 130 -24.94 -21.71 61.28
N LEU A 131 -23.85 -21.01 61.60
CA LEU A 131 -23.19 -21.05 62.92
C LEU A 131 -23.73 -19.99 63.90
N LYS A 132 -24.85 -19.32 63.60
CA LYS A 132 -25.39 -18.21 64.40
C LYS A 132 -25.52 -18.52 65.88
N ASP A 133 -25.98 -19.71 66.24
CA ASP A 133 -26.17 -20.06 67.66
C ASP A 133 -24.82 -20.28 68.37
N LYS A 134 -23.88 -20.96 67.72
CA LYS A 134 -22.49 -21.09 68.22
C LYS A 134 -21.80 -19.75 68.40
N ILE A 135 -22.10 -18.78 67.54
CA ILE A 135 -21.56 -17.41 67.61
C ILE A 135 -22.18 -16.63 68.77
N LYS A 136 -23.48 -16.83 69.08
CA LYS A 136 -24.09 -16.26 70.29
C LYS A 136 -23.46 -16.80 71.56
N ASP A 137 -22.89 -18.00 71.51
CA ASP A 137 -22.20 -18.61 72.64
C ASP A 137 -20.78 -18.06 72.86
N LEU A 138 -20.27 -17.24 71.94
CA LEU A 138 -19.00 -16.53 72.11
C LEU A 138 -19.18 -15.29 73.01
N GLY A 139 -18.06 -14.78 73.53
CA GLY A 139 -18.04 -13.48 74.21
C GLY A 139 -18.58 -12.37 73.31
N HIS A 140 -19.23 -11.36 73.91
CA HIS A 140 -19.88 -10.25 73.21
C HIS A 140 -19.01 -9.64 72.11
N GLU A 141 -17.75 -9.34 72.42
CA GLU A 141 -16.80 -8.74 71.48
C GLU A 141 -16.53 -9.63 70.26
N ALA A 142 -16.28 -10.93 70.46
CA ALA A 142 -16.03 -11.87 69.37
C ALA A 142 -17.28 -12.00 68.47
N ASN A 143 -18.46 -12.11 69.07
CA ASN A 143 -19.73 -12.17 68.35
C ASN A 143 -19.94 -10.92 67.46
N GLU A 144 -19.70 -9.73 68.01
CA GLU A 144 -19.82 -8.48 67.27
C GLU A 144 -18.82 -8.39 66.11
N GLN A 145 -17.55 -8.76 66.34
CA GLN A 145 -16.51 -8.74 65.32
C GLN A 145 -16.80 -9.72 64.17
N ILE A 146 -17.27 -10.93 64.48
CA ILE A 146 -17.63 -11.93 63.47
C ILE A 146 -18.79 -11.46 62.59
N ASN A 147 -19.82 -10.85 63.19
CA ASN A 147 -20.95 -10.32 62.42
C ASN A 147 -20.53 -9.13 61.56
N LYS A 148 -19.70 -8.21 62.08
CA LYS A 148 -19.11 -7.12 61.29
C LYS A 148 -18.29 -7.66 60.12
N ALA A 149 -17.45 -8.68 60.35
CA ALA A 149 -16.67 -9.32 59.31
C ALA A 149 -17.57 -9.95 58.23
N ARG A 150 -18.62 -10.68 58.62
CA ARG A 150 -19.63 -11.24 57.70
C ARG A 150 -20.24 -10.17 56.79
N ASP A 151 -20.72 -9.08 57.38
CA ASP A 151 -21.43 -8.03 56.66
C ASP A 151 -20.46 -7.24 55.75
N ASN A 152 -19.22 -7.05 56.19
CA ASN A 152 -18.16 -6.42 55.38
C ASN A 152 -17.78 -7.30 54.18
N VAL A 153 -17.55 -8.60 54.40
CA VAL A 153 -17.20 -9.54 53.32
C VAL A 153 -18.30 -9.61 52.26
N GLU A 154 -19.57 -9.68 52.68
CA GLU A 154 -20.69 -9.64 51.73
C GLU A 154 -20.69 -8.32 50.93
N ARG A 155 -20.59 -7.18 51.63
CA ARG A 155 -20.62 -5.86 51.02
C ARG A 155 -19.51 -5.70 49.99
N GLU A 156 -18.29 -6.10 50.33
CA GLU A 156 -17.14 -6.00 49.45
C GLU A 156 -17.25 -6.95 48.25
N GLY A 157 -17.76 -8.18 48.44
CA GLY A 157 -18.05 -9.09 47.33
C GLY A 157 -19.06 -8.51 46.34
N GLN A 158 -20.13 -7.87 46.84
CA GLN A 158 -21.10 -7.18 45.98
C GLN A 158 -20.51 -5.94 45.31
N ARG A 159 -19.71 -5.14 46.03
CA ARG A 159 -19.04 -3.95 45.50
C ARG A 159 -18.11 -4.31 44.35
N LEU A 160 -17.32 -5.38 44.49
CA LEU A 160 -16.42 -5.86 43.45
C LEU A 160 -17.17 -6.20 42.16
N GLY A 161 -18.34 -6.83 42.25
CA GLY A 161 -19.19 -7.12 41.09
C GLY A 161 -19.69 -5.86 40.37
N ARG A 162 -20.07 -4.82 41.14
CA ARG A 162 -20.49 -3.54 40.56
C ARG A 162 -19.32 -2.85 39.86
N VAL A 163 -18.14 -2.82 40.48
CA VAL A 163 -16.93 -2.25 39.89
C VAL A 163 -16.57 -2.98 38.60
N GLN A 164 -16.53 -4.31 38.60
CA GLN A 164 -16.24 -5.10 37.40
C GLN A 164 -17.21 -4.78 36.25
N LYS A 165 -18.51 -4.69 36.54
CA LYS A 165 -19.52 -4.35 35.54
C LYS A 165 -19.24 -2.97 34.93
N ASN A 166 -19.01 -1.96 35.76
CA ASN A 166 -18.74 -0.59 35.31
C ASN A 166 -17.44 -0.51 34.48
N GLU A 167 -16.36 -1.14 34.94
CA GLU A 167 -15.07 -1.18 34.23
C GLU A 167 -15.21 -1.87 32.86
N LYS A 168 -16.00 -2.97 32.79
CA LYS A 168 -16.30 -3.64 31.52
C LYS A 168 -17.06 -2.73 30.56
N GLU A 169 -18.09 -2.03 31.03
CA GLU A 169 -18.86 -1.09 30.21
C GLU A 169 -17.99 0.07 29.69
N GLN A 170 -17.10 0.62 30.54
CA GLN A 170 -16.15 1.66 30.13
C GLN A 170 -15.15 1.16 29.09
N TYR A 171 -14.64 -0.06 29.25
CA TYR A 171 -13.76 -0.69 28.28
C TYR A 171 -14.46 -0.87 26.92
N GLU A 172 -15.67 -1.42 26.90
CA GLU A 172 -16.46 -1.60 25.67
C GLU A 172 -16.78 -0.26 24.99
N GLU A 173 -17.03 0.81 25.76
CA GLU A 173 -17.25 2.15 25.21
C GLU A 173 -15.95 2.71 24.59
N MET A 174 -14.81 2.52 25.25
CA MET A 174 -13.51 2.91 24.73
C MET A 174 -13.18 2.18 23.43
N GLU A 175 -13.38 0.86 23.40
CA GLU A 175 -13.20 0.02 22.20
C GLU A 175 -14.05 0.53 21.03
N LYS A 176 -15.34 0.81 21.27
CA LYS A 176 -16.25 1.36 20.25
C LYS A 176 -15.76 2.69 19.70
N LYS A 177 -15.32 3.62 20.57
CA LYS A 177 -14.81 4.93 20.16
C LYS A 177 -13.53 4.79 19.33
N ILE A 178 -12.57 3.97 19.77
CA ILE A 178 -11.33 3.71 19.05
C ILE A 178 -11.63 3.11 17.67
N THR A 179 -12.43 2.04 17.61
CA THR A 179 -12.81 1.41 16.34
C THR A 179 -13.50 2.40 15.40
N SER A 180 -14.42 3.22 15.91
CA SER A 180 -15.09 4.25 15.10
C SER A 180 -14.11 5.27 14.52
N VAL A 181 -13.15 5.76 15.31
CA VAL A 181 -12.16 6.72 14.84
C VAL A 181 -11.25 6.08 13.78
N LEU A 182 -10.80 4.84 14.00
CA LEU A 182 -9.96 4.12 13.03
C LEU A 182 -10.69 3.87 11.70
N LEU A 183 -11.99 3.55 11.73
CA LEU A 183 -12.80 3.43 10.51
C LEU A 183 -12.89 4.75 9.75
N VAL A 184 -13.14 5.86 10.45
CA VAL A 184 -13.18 7.20 9.82
C VAL A 184 -11.81 7.56 9.21
N VAL A 185 -10.71 7.27 9.90
CA VAL A 185 -9.35 7.51 9.38
C VAL A 185 -9.08 6.65 8.15
N LYS A 186 -9.44 5.37 8.18
CA LYS A 186 -9.33 4.45 7.04
C LYS A 186 -10.10 4.99 5.83
N ASP A 187 -11.32 5.44 6.02
CA ASP A 187 -12.16 5.97 4.94
C ASP A 187 -11.59 7.27 4.37
N LYS A 188 -11.12 8.19 5.23
CA LYS A 188 -10.44 9.42 4.79
C LYS A 188 -9.17 9.12 4.01
N LEU A 189 -8.35 8.20 4.49
CA LEU A 189 -7.12 7.79 3.79
C LEU A 189 -7.44 7.19 2.42
N ASN A 190 -8.45 6.33 2.34
CA ASN A 190 -8.89 5.75 1.07
C ASN A 190 -9.44 6.81 0.09
N GLN A 191 -10.19 7.79 0.59
CA GLN A 191 -10.68 8.91 -0.21
C GLN A 191 -9.52 9.76 -0.74
N GLU A 192 -8.53 10.07 0.10
CA GLU A 192 -7.35 10.84 -0.28
C GLU A 192 -6.50 10.10 -1.32
N ILE A 193 -6.20 8.82 -1.09
CA ILE A 193 -5.49 7.97 -2.06
C ILE A 193 -6.24 7.95 -3.40
N ARG A 194 -7.56 7.73 -3.37
CA ARG A 194 -8.39 7.73 -4.59
C ARG A 194 -8.32 9.07 -5.32
N SER A 195 -8.40 10.18 -4.58
CA SER A 195 -8.31 11.54 -5.13
C SER A 195 -6.95 11.77 -5.81
N GLN A 196 -5.86 11.47 -5.10
CA GLN A 196 -4.50 11.65 -5.62
C GLN A 196 -4.22 10.77 -6.83
N VAL A 197 -4.60 9.48 -6.78
CA VAL A 197 -4.44 8.55 -7.90
C VAL A 197 -5.26 9.00 -9.11
N ASN A 198 -6.51 9.43 -8.91
CA ASN A 198 -7.34 9.95 -9.99
C ASN A 198 -6.77 11.26 -10.58
N GLY A 199 -6.25 12.14 -9.74
CA GLY A 199 -5.56 13.36 -10.17
C GLY A 199 -4.35 13.05 -11.04
N LEU A 200 -3.52 12.10 -10.62
CA LEU A 200 -2.37 11.63 -11.39
C LEU A 200 -2.80 11.02 -12.74
N ILE A 201 -3.81 10.16 -12.74
CA ILE A 201 -4.36 9.56 -13.96
C ILE A 201 -4.89 10.64 -14.91
N SER A 202 -5.59 11.65 -14.39
CA SER A 202 -6.10 12.75 -15.20
C SER A 202 -4.98 13.55 -15.85
N LEU A 203 -3.95 13.93 -15.09
CA LEU A 203 -2.76 14.64 -15.59
C LEU A 203 -2.01 13.82 -16.64
N LEU A 204 -1.86 12.52 -16.41
CA LEU A 204 -1.23 11.61 -17.36
C LEU A 204 -2.06 11.51 -18.65
N ASN A 205 -3.37 11.31 -18.54
CA ASN A 205 -4.26 11.23 -19.69
C ASN A 205 -4.25 12.52 -20.51
N GLU A 206 -4.20 13.68 -19.87
CA GLU A 206 -4.09 14.97 -20.57
C GLU A 206 -2.77 15.11 -21.33
N LYS A 207 -1.64 14.79 -20.68
CA LYS A 207 -0.32 14.79 -21.34
C LYS A 207 -0.28 13.82 -22.51
N VAL A 208 -0.80 12.60 -22.34
CA VAL A 208 -0.89 11.57 -23.39
C VAL A 208 -1.79 12.04 -24.55
N LYS A 209 -2.92 12.69 -24.28
CA LYS A 209 -3.78 13.30 -25.32
C LYS A 209 -3.06 14.39 -26.10
N ASN A 210 -2.28 15.23 -25.43
CA ASN A 210 -1.51 16.30 -26.09
C ASN A 210 -0.39 15.72 -26.98
N ILE A 211 0.33 14.71 -26.49
CA ILE A 211 1.31 13.96 -27.29
C ILE A 211 0.63 13.36 -28.53
N LEU A 212 -0.53 12.71 -28.36
CA LEU A 212 -1.28 12.12 -29.48
C LEU A 212 -1.69 13.18 -30.54
N LYS A 213 -2.07 14.39 -30.12
CA LYS A 213 -2.36 15.50 -31.05
C LYS A 213 -1.11 15.90 -31.83
N GLU A 214 0.04 16.04 -31.16
CA GLU A 214 1.31 16.35 -31.82
C GLU A 214 1.72 15.25 -32.81
N CYS A 215 1.60 13.97 -32.44
CA CYS A 215 1.89 12.85 -33.34
C CYS A 215 1.05 12.94 -34.62
N ARG A 216 -0.27 13.12 -34.49
CA ARG A 216 -1.16 13.23 -35.66
C ARG A 216 -0.80 14.41 -36.55
N HIS A 217 -0.39 15.53 -35.95
CA HIS A 217 0.05 16.69 -36.71
C HIS A 217 1.32 16.37 -37.52
N ILE A 218 2.31 15.74 -36.89
CA ILE A 218 3.56 15.33 -37.55
C ILE A 218 3.28 14.31 -38.68
N CYS A 219 2.42 13.30 -38.46
CA CYS A 219 2.01 12.36 -39.51
C CYS A 219 1.53 13.08 -40.77
N ARG A 220 0.59 14.03 -40.59
CA ARG A 220 -0.01 14.78 -41.71
C ARG A 220 1.03 15.64 -42.42
N THR A 221 1.92 16.27 -41.68
CA THR A 221 3.00 17.07 -42.25
C THR A 221 3.94 16.21 -43.10
N LEU A 222 4.30 15.00 -42.63
CA LEU A 222 5.12 14.06 -43.40
C LEU A 222 4.41 13.55 -44.67
N GLU A 223 3.11 13.26 -44.59
CA GLU A 223 2.31 12.90 -45.76
C GLU A 223 2.30 14.01 -46.81
N ASN A 224 2.12 15.26 -46.39
CA ASN A 224 2.15 16.40 -47.29
C ASN A 224 3.52 16.54 -47.97
N TYR A 225 4.62 16.38 -47.22
CA TYR A 225 5.96 16.40 -47.81
C TYR A 225 6.20 15.27 -48.82
N LEU A 226 5.65 14.07 -48.59
CA LEU A 226 5.70 12.97 -49.56
C LEU A 226 4.94 13.35 -50.84
N LEU A 227 3.74 13.91 -50.73
CA LEU A 227 2.95 14.34 -51.89
C LEU A 227 3.63 15.47 -52.68
N ASP A 228 4.23 16.43 -51.98
CA ASP A 228 4.96 17.52 -52.64
C ASP A 228 6.21 17.02 -53.34
N LEU A 229 6.89 16.00 -52.77
CA LEU A 229 8.02 15.36 -53.40
C LEU A 229 7.63 14.62 -54.67
N ASP A 230 6.55 13.86 -54.63
CA ASP A 230 6.04 13.13 -55.78
C ASP A 230 5.68 14.09 -56.92
N LYS A 231 4.99 15.20 -56.63
CA LYS A 231 4.71 16.24 -57.63
C LYS A 231 5.98 16.88 -58.19
N TRP A 232 6.95 17.15 -57.33
CA TRP A 232 8.23 17.73 -57.75
C TRP A 232 9.00 16.77 -58.65
N MET A 233 8.99 15.46 -58.35
CA MET A 233 9.57 14.41 -59.20
C MET A 233 8.95 14.41 -60.60
N GLU A 234 7.63 14.39 -60.70
CA GLU A 234 6.94 14.38 -61.99
C GLU A 234 7.25 15.65 -62.80
N THR A 235 7.28 16.81 -62.13
CA THR A 235 7.62 18.08 -62.78
C THR A 235 9.06 18.12 -63.27
N ALA A 236 10.01 17.66 -62.46
CA ALA A 236 11.42 17.61 -62.82
C ALA A 236 11.68 16.62 -63.96
N LYS A 237 11.02 15.46 -63.94
CA LYS A 237 11.10 14.46 -65.00
C LYS A 237 10.57 14.99 -66.32
N ALA A 238 9.36 15.58 -66.32
CA ALA A 238 8.76 16.16 -67.51
C ALA A 238 9.63 17.28 -68.11
N TYR A 239 10.22 18.13 -67.27
CA TYR A 239 11.13 19.18 -67.74
C TYR A 239 12.38 18.61 -68.42
N ILE A 240 13.02 17.60 -67.80
CA ILE A 240 14.21 16.96 -68.38
C ILE A 240 13.87 16.27 -69.69
N ASP A 241 12.74 15.55 -69.75
CA ASP A 241 12.29 14.87 -70.96
C ASP A 241 11.99 15.90 -72.08
N ASP A 242 11.35 17.03 -71.75
CA ASP A 242 11.08 18.13 -72.71
C ASP A 242 12.37 18.77 -73.24
N VAL A 243 13.35 19.01 -72.36
CA VAL A 243 14.67 19.54 -72.75
C VAL A 243 15.40 18.56 -73.66
N MET A 244 15.41 17.26 -73.33
CA MET A 244 16.04 16.24 -74.17
C MET A 244 15.35 16.13 -75.54
N GLU A 245 14.01 16.13 -75.59
CA GLU A 245 13.30 16.01 -76.86
C GLU A 245 13.40 17.28 -77.73
N LYS A 246 13.17 18.46 -77.15
CA LYS A 246 13.11 19.70 -77.93
C LYS A 246 14.46 20.26 -78.27
N GLN A 247 15.41 20.29 -77.33
CA GLN A 247 16.68 20.96 -77.54
C GLN A 247 17.73 20.01 -78.09
N VAL A 248 17.96 18.86 -77.45
CA VAL A 248 18.92 17.87 -77.98
C VAL A 248 18.43 17.25 -79.29
N GLY A 249 17.12 16.97 -79.41
CA GLY A 249 16.51 16.49 -80.64
C GLY A 249 16.55 17.50 -81.81
N ALA A 250 16.36 18.80 -81.55
CA ALA A 250 16.50 19.83 -82.57
C ALA A 250 17.96 19.96 -83.05
N ILE A 251 18.91 19.90 -82.12
CA ILE A 251 20.34 19.97 -82.46
C ILE A 251 20.76 18.75 -83.30
N LYS A 252 20.28 17.54 -82.99
CA LYS A 252 20.55 16.34 -83.80
C LYS A 252 20.04 16.52 -85.25
N LYS A 253 18.84 17.08 -85.44
CA LYS A 253 18.29 17.35 -86.78
C LYS A 253 19.04 18.44 -87.56
N GLU A 254 19.56 19.45 -86.87
CA GLU A 254 20.39 20.49 -87.51
C GLU A 254 21.78 19.98 -87.91
N ILE A 255 22.34 18.99 -87.20
CA ILE A 255 23.63 18.36 -87.53
C ILE A 255 23.50 17.38 -88.71
N ASP A 256 22.37 16.68 -88.84
CA ASP A 256 22.08 15.78 -89.98
C ASP A 256 21.63 16.54 -91.25
N GLY A 257 21.38 17.85 -91.15
CA GLY A 257 21.00 18.72 -92.28
C GLY A 257 22.20 19.50 -92.85
N GLU A 258 22.19 19.73 -94.16
CA GLU A 258 23.32 20.21 -94.99
C GLU A 258 23.76 21.69 -94.76
N SER A 259 23.61 22.25 -93.55
CA SER A 259 23.93 23.65 -93.25
C SER A 259 24.76 23.81 -91.98
N ALA A 260 25.97 23.26 -91.99
CA ALA A 260 26.86 23.11 -90.84
C ALA A 260 27.55 24.39 -90.30
N ASN A 261 27.14 25.63 -90.62
CA ASN A 261 27.97 26.78 -90.18
C ASN A 261 27.31 28.16 -89.95
N LYS A 262 26.13 28.25 -89.30
CA LYS A 262 25.60 29.57 -88.86
C LYS A 262 25.06 29.70 -87.43
N ASN A 263 25.04 28.65 -86.60
CA ASN A 263 24.37 28.71 -85.29
C ASN A 263 25.26 28.36 -84.07
N LYS A 264 26.59 28.46 -84.16
CA LYS A 264 27.48 28.14 -83.03
C LYS A 264 27.23 29.00 -81.78
N ASN A 265 27.04 30.31 -81.95
CA ASN A 265 26.79 31.22 -80.81
C ASN A 265 25.41 30.96 -80.15
N LYS A 266 24.38 30.61 -80.94
CA LYS A 266 23.06 30.24 -80.38
C LYS A 266 23.10 28.91 -79.64
N LEU A 267 23.96 28.00 -80.08
CA LEU A 267 24.19 26.71 -79.42
C LEU A 267 24.91 26.90 -78.09
N ASP A 268 25.99 27.70 -78.07
CA ASP A 268 26.73 28.02 -76.84
C ASP A 268 25.81 28.73 -75.82
N GLU A 269 25.01 29.71 -76.26
CA GLU A 269 24.01 30.38 -75.40
C GLU A 269 22.92 29.41 -74.87
N SER A 270 22.47 28.46 -75.69
CA SER A 270 21.47 27.47 -75.27
C SER A 270 22.06 26.46 -74.28
N ILE A 271 23.30 26.05 -74.47
CA ILE A 271 24.03 25.15 -73.56
C ILE A 271 24.30 25.85 -72.22
N GLU A 272 24.71 27.12 -72.23
CA GLU A 272 24.91 27.91 -71.01
C GLU A 272 23.59 28.15 -70.26
N THR A 273 22.52 28.51 -70.98
CA THR A 273 21.18 28.69 -70.39
C THR A 273 20.68 27.40 -69.75
N LEU A 274 20.85 26.26 -70.44
CA LEU A 274 20.56 24.95 -69.90
C LEU A 274 21.38 24.63 -68.66
N GLY A 275 22.69 24.84 -68.72
CA GLY A 275 23.60 24.61 -67.60
C GLY A 275 23.20 25.41 -66.36
N SER A 276 22.84 26.68 -66.55
CA SER A 276 22.35 27.55 -65.47
C SER A 276 21.04 27.03 -64.88
N GLN A 277 20.04 26.71 -65.71
CA GLN A 277 18.74 26.23 -65.24
C GLN A 277 18.84 24.86 -64.54
N LEU A 278 19.68 23.97 -65.03
CA LEU A 278 20.01 22.69 -64.38
C LEU A 278 20.73 22.92 -63.04
N GLY A 279 21.65 23.89 -62.98
CA GLY A 279 22.29 24.33 -61.75
C GLY A 279 21.29 24.83 -60.71
N ASP A 280 20.36 25.71 -61.10
CA ASP A 280 19.32 26.26 -60.22
C ASP A 280 18.39 25.17 -59.68
N LYS A 281 17.99 24.22 -60.53
CA LYS A 281 17.16 23.07 -60.11
C LYS A 281 17.92 22.13 -59.17
N ALA A 282 19.22 21.92 -59.40
CA ALA A 282 20.06 21.14 -58.49
C ALA A 282 20.23 21.81 -57.12
N GLN A 283 20.34 23.15 -57.07
CA GLN A 283 20.37 23.91 -55.82
C GLN A 283 19.04 23.84 -55.07
N GLN A 284 17.90 23.99 -55.75
CA GLN A 284 16.57 23.82 -55.17
C GLN A 284 16.39 22.42 -54.56
N LEU A 285 16.89 21.37 -55.25
CA LEU A 285 16.86 20.00 -54.74
C LEU A 285 17.75 19.80 -53.50
N ALA A 286 18.95 20.40 -53.49
CA ALA A 286 19.83 20.33 -52.34
C ALA A 286 19.20 20.99 -51.10
N ALA A 287 18.55 22.14 -51.27
CA ALA A 287 17.80 22.81 -50.21
C ALA A 287 16.63 21.94 -49.71
N TRP A 288 15.88 21.34 -50.63
CA TRP A 288 14.74 20.49 -50.31
C TRP A 288 15.17 19.22 -49.55
N ASN A 289 16.23 18.55 -49.99
CA ASN A 289 16.79 17.38 -49.32
C ASN A 289 17.31 17.70 -47.91
N SER A 290 17.87 18.90 -47.70
CA SER A 290 18.29 19.37 -46.37
C SER A 290 17.10 19.60 -45.44
N ALA A 291 16.08 20.32 -45.92
CA ALA A 291 14.85 20.59 -45.17
C ALA A 291 14.11 19.30 -44.79
N ALA A 292 13.90 18.40 -45.76
CA ALA A 292 13.26 17.10 -45.52
C ALA A 292 14.08 16.24 -44.55
N GLY A 293 15.40 16.22 -44.68
CA GLY A 293 16.30 15.49 -43.77
C GLY A 293 16.19 15.95 -42.30
N SER A 294 16.06 17.25 -42.07
CA SER A 294 15.86 17.83 -40.73
C SER A 294 14.51 17.40 -40.13
N VAL A 295 13.42 17.52 -40.90
CA VAL A 295 12.07 17.13 -40.47
C VAL A 295 11.98 15.64 -40.16
N VAL A 296 12.57 14.79 -40.99
CA VAL A 296 12.64 13.33 -40.78
C VAL A 296 13.39 12.99 -39.50
N THR A 297 14.50 13.68 -39.22
CA THR A 297 15.30 13.44 -38.01
C THR A 297 14.52 13.80 -36.75
N GLN A 298 13.84 14.94 -36.74
CA GLN A 298 13.00 15.36 -35.62
C GLN A 298 11.80 14.42 -35.41
N ALA A 299 11.15 13.98 -36.50
CA ALA A 299 10.06 13.01 -36.43
C ALA A 299 10.54 11.69 -35.81
N LYS A 300 11.69 11.16 -36.25
CA LYS A 300 12.28 9.92 -35.71
C LYS A 300 12.65 10.03 -34.22
N GLN A 301 13.18 11.19 -33.79
CA GLN A 301 13.48 11.44 -32.37
C GLN A 301 12.19 11.43 -31.53
N LYS A 302 11.16 12.17 -31.95
CA LYS A 302 9.86 12.19 -31.26
C LYS A 302 9.22 10.80 -31.23
N CYS A 303 9.21 10.05 -32.34
CA CYS A 303 8.69 8.67 -32.37
C CYS A 303 9.38 7.77 -31.34
N THR A 304 10.70 7.84 -31.24
CA THR A 304 11.48 7.02 -30.29
C THR A 304 11.14 7.38 -28.85
N GLN A 305 11.04 8.67 -28.53
CA GLN A 305 10.62 9.14 -27.21
C GLN A 305 9.22 8.64 -26.85
N ILE A 306 8.29 8.71 -27.80
CA ILE A 306 6.91 8.26 -27.61
C ILE A 306 6.84 6.74 -27.46
N GLY A 307 7.57 5.97 -28.27
CA GLY A 307 7.64 4.52 -28.17
C GLY A 307 8.16 4.05 -26.81
N GLY A 308 9.22 4.69 -26.30
CA GLY A 308 9.77 4.39 -24.97
C GLY A 308 8.84 4.77 -23.81
N MET A 309 7.94 5.74 -23.99
CA MET A 309 6.95 6.12 -22.98
C MET A 309 5.70 5.21 -22.95
N VAL A 310 5.49 4.38 -23.98
CA VAL A 310 4.23 3.63 -24.20
C VAL A 310 4.39 2.10 -24.01
N GLU A 311 5.61 1.58 -23.85
CA GLU A 311 5.83 0.19 -23.43
C GLU A 311 5.41 -0.02 -21.97
N THR A 312 4.12 -0.33 -21.73
CA THR A 312 3.60 -1.24 -20.70
C THR A 312 2.05 -1.25 -20.70
N THR A 313 1.51 -2.47 -20.84
CA THR A 313 0.16 -2.98 -20.56
C THR A 313 -1.10 -2.16 -20.96
N ARG A 314 -1.77 -2.68 -22.02
CA ARG A 314 -3.20 -2.68 -22.39
C ARG A 314 -4.07 -1.46 -22.00
N SER A 315 -4.20 -0.52 -22.93
CA SER A 315 -5.38 0.38 -23.09
C SER A 315 -5.57 0.72 -24.58
N ASP A 316 -6.83 0.80 -25.03
CA ASP A 316 -7.24 0.98 -26.44
C ASP A 316 -6.81 2.33 -27.06
N ASP A 317 -6.42 3.32 -26.24
CA ASP A 317 -5.90 4.60 -26.72
C ASP A 317 -4.37 4.65 -26.80
N LYS A 318 -3.67 3.80 -26.03
CA LYS A 318 -2.19 3.68 -26.09
C LYS A 318 -1.72 2.94 -27.35
N SER A 319 -2.49 1.96 -27.83
CA SER A 319 -2.22 1.25 -29.10
C SER A 319 -2.22 2.19 -30.30
N LYS A 320 -3.07 3.22 -30.29
CA LYS A 320 -3.14 4.25 -31.35
C LYS A 320 -1.89 5.13 -31.40
N ILE A 321 -1.30 5.45 -30.25
CA ILE A 321 -0.08 6.28 -30.17
C ILE A 321 1.13 5.51 -30.70
N TYR A 322 1.28 4.24 -30.30
CA TYR A 322 2.35 3.39 -30.81
C TYR A 322 2.21 3.16 -32.33
N GLY A 323 1.00 2.87 -32.81
CA GLY A 323 0.72 2.75 -34.24
C GLY A 323 1.09 4.02 -35.01
N LEU A 324 0.66 5.20 -34.55
CA LEU A 324 1.03 6.47 -35.19
C LEU A 324 2.54 6.72 -35.16
N ALA A 325 3.23 6.40 -34.06
CA ALA A 325 4.69 6.55 -33.98
C ALA A 325 5.41 5.62 -34.98
N SER A 326 4.93 4.39 -35.15
CA SER A 326 5.43 3.46 -36.17
C SER A 326 5.17 4.00 -37.58
N ASP A 327 3.95 4.45 -37.87
CA ASP A 327 3.58 5.02 -39.16
C ASP A 327 4.43 6.24 -39.53
N MET A 328 4.69 7.14 -38.56
CA MET A 328 5.56 8.29 -38.76
C MET A 328 6.99 7.88 -39.08
N LYS A 329 7.51 6.86 -38.38
CA LYS A 329 8.85 6.33 -38.63
C LYS A 329 8.95 5.79 -40.05
N ASP A 330 7.98 4.98 -40.47
CA ASP A 330 7.96 4.37 -41.80
C ASP A 330 7.82 5.43 -42.90
N LYS A 331 6.94 6.42 -42.71
CA LYS A 331 6.78 7.54 -43.66
C LYS A 331 8.03 8.41 -43.75
N ALA A 332 8.67 8.70 -42.61
CA ALA A 332 9.90 9.48 -42.58
C ALA A 332 11.07 8.75 -43.26
N ASP A 333 11.19 7.43 -43.06
CA ASP A 333 12.20 6.61 -43.74
C ASP A 333 11.93 6.53 -45.26
N LYS A 334 10.66 6.37 -45.68
CA LYS A 334 10.27 6.44 -47.10
C LYS A 334 10.61 7.78 -47.74
N LEU A 335 10.29 8.89 -47.07
CA LEU A 335 10.60 10.25 -47.54
C LEU A 335 12.11 10.44 -47.75
N ARG A 336 12.91 9.96 -46.79
CA ARG A 336 14.37 10.02 -46.88
C ARG A 336 14.91 9.17 -48.04
N GLN A 337 14.35 7.99 -48.28
CA GLN A 337 14.74 7.13 -49.39
C GLN A 337 14.36 7.75 -50.73
N ALA A 338 13.15 8.29 -50.85
CA ALA A 338 12.68 9.00 -52.05
C ALA A 338 13.58 10.20 -52.36
N ALA A 339 13.89 11.05 -51.38
CA ALA A 339 14.79 12.19 -51.56
C ALA A 339 16.19 11.79 -52.05
N LYS A 340 16.75 10.68 -51.51
CA LYS A 340 18.04 10.13 -51.97
C LYS A 340 17.98 9.64 -53.42
N HIS A 341 16.94 8.88 -53.75
CA HIS A 341 16.74 8.32 -55.09
C HIS A 341 16.59 9.43 -56.13
N ILE A 342 15.87 10.51 -55.80
CA ILE A 342 15.72 11.68 -56.67
C ILE A 342 17.06 12.37 -56.92
N LYS A 343 17.84 12.60 -55.85
CA LYS A 343 19.17 13.20 -55.98
C LYS A 343 20.08 12.38 -56.90
N GLN A 344 20.02 11.06 -56.80
CA GLN A 344 20.78 10.15 -57.66
C GLN A 344 20.28 10.21 -59.10
N ASN A 345 19.00 9.96 -59.36
CA ASN A 345 18.45 9.91 -60.72
C ASN A 345 18.59 11.23 -61.47
N ILE A 346 18.39 12.37 -60.80
CA ILE A 346 18.61 13.68 -61.43
C ILE A 346 20.09 13.85 -61.68
N GLY A 347 20.97 13.56 -60.71
CA GLY A 347 22.42 13.61 -60.91
C GLY A 347 22.88 12.81 -62.12
N ASP A 348 22.41 11.58 -62.25
CA ASP A 348 22.75 10.68 -63.36
C ASP A 348 22.20 11.20 -64.69
N ARG A 349 20.95 11.71 -64.72
CA ARG A 349 20.34 12.29 -65.92
C ARG A 349 21.05 13.59 -66.35
N VAL A 350 21.41 14.46 -65.41
CA VAL A 350 22.19 15.67 -65.68
C VAL A 350 23.58 15.30 -66.22
N GLN A 351 24.26 14.34 -65.58
CA GLN A 351 25.57 13.86 -66.03
C GLN A 351 25.48 13.26 -67.44
N GLY A 352 24.45 12.46 -67.72
CA GLY A 352 24.18 11.91 -69.04
C GLY A 352 23.95 13.00 -70.09
N ALA A 353 23.12 13.99 -69.78
CA ALA A 353 22.88 15.13 -70.66
C ALA A 353 24.16 15.94 -70.92
N LEU A 354 24.96 16.22 -69.89
CA LEU A 354 26.25 16.90 -70.03
C LEU A 354 27.24 16.11 -70.89
N GLN A 355 27.29 14.78 -70.73
CA GLN A 355 28.16 13.93 -71.53
C GLN A 355 27.73 13.87 -73.00
N GLN A 356 26.42 13.84 -73.27
CA GLN A 356 25.90 13.91 -74.64
C GLN A 356 26.22 15.25 -75.30
N VAL A 357 26.02 16.37 -74.58
CA VAL A 357 26.40 17.71 -75.07
C VAL A 357 27.91 17.79 -75.36
N LYS A 358 28.75 17.24 -74.47
CA LYS A 358 30.20 17.20 -74.68
C LYS A 358 30.60 16.37 -75.90
N SER A 359 30.01 15.19 -76.06
CA SER A 359 30.25 14.34 -77.24
C SER A 359 29.82 15.03 -78.54
N MET A 360 28.75 15.80 -78.48
CA MET A 360 28.24 16.56 -79.63
C MET A 360 29.15 17.75 -79.97
N ASP A 361 29.67 18.47 -78.98
CA ASP A 361 30.69 19.52 -79.19
C ASP A 361 31.98 18.96 -79.81
N GLU A 362 32.44 17.78 -79.36
CA GLU A 362 33.59 17.10 -79.94
C GLU A 362 33.33 16.70 -81.42
N ALA A 363 32.14 16.19 -81.72
CA ALA A 363 31.74 15.86 -83.10
C ALA A 363 31.70 17.11 -83.99
N LEU A 364 31.08 18.20 -83.51
CA LEU A 364 31.03 19.49 -84.19
C LEU A 364 32.42 20.05 -84.47
N LYS A 365 33.33 19.99 -83.50
CA LYS A 365 34.74 20.41 -83.68
C LYS A 365 35.44 19.60 -84.77
N LYS A 366 35.20 18.28 -84.82
CA LYS A 366 35.79 17.39 -85.83
C LYS A 366 35.27 17.69 -87.22
N ASP A 367 33.97 17.90 -87.38
CA ASP A 367 33.39 18.21 -88.69
C ASP A 367 33.75 19.62 -89.17
N LEU A 368 33.81 20.62 -88.29
CA LEU A 368 34.36 21.93 -88.61
C LEU A 368 35.82 21.86 -89.07
N TYR A 369 36.63 20.99 -88.45
CA TYR A 369 38.01 20.78 -88.87
C TYR A 369 38.10 20.16 -90.28
N LYS A 370 37.25 19.18 -90.61
CA LYS A 370 37.16 18.61 -91.97
C LYS A 370 36.76 19.67 -92.99
N VAL A 371 35.77 20.51 -92.68
CA VAL A 371 35.34 21.61 -93.54
C VAL A 371 36.49 22.60 -93.76
N LYS A 372 37.22 22.95 -92.69
CA LYS A 372 38.41 23.81 -92.80
C LYS A 372 39.45 23.20 -93.74
N GLN A 373 39.77 21.90 -93.60
CA GLN A 373 40.72 21.21 -94.48
C GLN A 373 40.25 21.20 -95.94
N ALA A 374 38.96 20.97 -96.19
CA ALA A 374 38.39 21.00 -97.54
C ALA A 374 38.52 22.40 -98.18
N VAL A 375 38.26 23.47 -97.41
CA VAL A 375 38.41 24.85 -97.86
C VAL A 375 39.88 25.21 -98.12
N GLU A 376 40.79 24.80 -97.23
CA GLU A 376 42.23 25.01 -97.42
C GLU A 376 42.73 24.31 -98.69
N GLY A 377 42.30 23.06 -98.93
CA GLY A 377 42.62 22.30 -100.15
C GLY A 377 42.13 22.99 -101.43
N GLN A 378 40.89 23.50 -101.42
CA GLN A 378 40.35 24.29 -102.53
C GLN A 378 41.12 25.60 -102.75
N MET A 379 41.54 26.28 -101.67
CA MET A 379 42.33 27.51 -101.78
C MET A 379 43.74 27.28 -102.31
N THR A 380 44.40 26.16 -101.99
CA THR A 380 45.67 25.78 -102.62
C THR A 380 45.50 25.49 -104.11
N GLY A 381 44.43 24.81 -104.51
CA GLY A 381 44.13 24.58 -105.93
C GLY A 381 43.87 25.86 -106.73
N ILE A 382 43.37 26.92 -106.08
CA ILE A 382 43.19 28.25 -106.68
C ILE A 382 44.51 29.03 -106.77
N LYS A 383 45.49 28.77 -105.89
CA LYS A 383 46.80 29.45 -105.92
C LYS A 383 47.79 28.82 -106.90
N GLU A 384 47.55 27.59 -107.33
CA GLU A 384 48.38 26.85 -108.30
C GLU A 384 47.84 26.93 -109.74
N ALA A 385 46.70 27.58 -109.95
CA ALA A 385 46.13 27.96 -111.24
C ALA A 385 46.45 29.43 -111.56
#